data_AF-A0A3P3ZK33-F1
#
_entry.id   AF-A0A3P3ZK33-F1
#
_cell.length_a   1.000
_cell.length_b   1.000
_cell.length_c   1.000
_cell.angle_alpha   90.00
_cell.angle_beta   90.00
_cell.angle_gamma   90.00
#
_symmetry.space_group_name_H-M   'P 1'
#
loop_
_entity.id
_entity.type
_entity.pdbx_description
1 polymer ?
#
loop_
_entity_poly.entity_id
_entity_poly.type
_entity_poly.pdbx_seq_one_letter_code
_entity_poly.pdbx_strand_id
1 'polypeptide(L)'
;MYSDSDIDGYVSEVFSESSDLLTNSEQASLLLEKHEQAISTLVSGYACVFEASDGFFRTQFGSHFLSPDAEDQAMAAVCSCRLSATDVAELLHVPAEEQIADNLRNNGDASPSCAAMPSDHSLTATNLQMSESLEAWVEEGKSSPASRFLCANRESCILIPVDKALNRAMLCSAHQELFVGTKGVGGEGLDIVPGYDHSEAIGWALPLSTDPAVLDVLKSLHPGWRGATPSDVRFWTKSQSKTGSTCIANKVQPKPSRRTWTRGAAMLMLSKERLLARIAAAGDWSNITFVAVDTEAYAVMEHSVPLPAEYAFLPIHSTHASTSSAVLSPLHFFCHPGNVEAENEENVLYNCLNTHLIPYHSATFLTDNFYDKAVLVDRQFVRNPSVILISKGAPSSPTLMDMQALRWLYAAAALQWHNGHTFTALEEKGALEVGNWIPSAEDIYCFDISVLEAVALERGGIADSQGTPSLTHRPNRGARREENGYCWYHSVVNECDLIEGDVHCAMHDAYTLAGRIKAVLPA
;
A
#
# COMPACT_ATOMS: atom_id res chain seq x y z
N MET A 1 7.04 -8.45 1.74
CA MET A 1 5.71 -8.90 2.20
C MET A 1 5.92 -9.57 3.53
N TYR A 2 5.54 -8.92 4.61
CA TYR A 2 5.31 -9.63 5.85
C TYR A 2 4.19 -10.62 5.55
N SER A 3 4.50 -11.90 5.68
CA SER A 3 3.48 -12.92 5.61
C SER A 3 2.63 -12.75 6.86
N ASP A 4 1.31 -12.69 6.72
CA ASP A 4 0.41 -12.75 7.88
C ASP A 4 0.63 -14.05 8.70
N SER A 5 1.44 -15.00 8.21
CA SER A 5 1.84 -16.21 8.93
C SER A 5 2.96 -16.04 9.96
N ASP A 6 3.71 -14.93 9.99
CA ASP A 6 4.77 -14.73 10.99
C ASP A 6 4.23 -14.13 12.31
N ILE A 7 3.04 -13.52 12.27
CA ILE A 7 2.31 -13.04 13.46
C ILE A 7 1.55 -14.18 14.14
N ASP A 8 1.04 -15.14 13.36
CA ASP A 8 0.30 -16.30 13.89
C ASP A 8 1.20 -17.32 14.61
N GLY A 9 2.50 -17.34 14.31
CA GLY A 9 3.48 -18.18 15.00
C GLY A 9 3.70 -17.78 16.47
N TYR A 10 3.61 -16.49 16.78
CA TYR A 10 3.84 -15.97 18.14
C TYR A 10 2.64 -16.21 19.08
N VAL A 11 1.44 -16.38 18.51
CA VAL A 11 0.22 -16.68 19.25
C VAL A 11 0.14 -18.17 19.60
N SER A 12 0.68 -19.07 18.77
CA SER A 12 0.46 -20.52 18.93
C SER A 12 1.37 -21.21 19.96
N GLU A 13 2.57 -20.71 20.25
CA GLU A 13 3.49 -21.39 21.19
C GLU A 13 3.23 -21.06 22.68
N VAL A 14 2.40 -20.06 22.98
CA VAL A 14 2.10 -19.64 24.37
C VAL A 14 0.96 -20.44 25.01
N PHE A 15 0.21 -21.25 24.25
CA PHE A 15 -0.98 -21.95 24.75
C PHE A 15 -0.75 -23.36 25.31
N SER A 16 0.51 -23.80 25.46
CA SER A 16 0.76 -25.21 25.79
C SER A 16 0.81 -25.57 27.27
N GLU A 17 1.02 -24.64 28.23
CA GLU A 17 1.13 -25.03 29.65
C GLU A 17 0.74 -23.89 30.62
N SER A 18 -0.52 -23.86 31.07
CA SER A 18 -0.86 -23.94 32.50
C SER A 18 -2.37 -23.84 32.73
N SER A 19 -2.83 -24.70 33.63
CA SER A 19 -4.22 -24.91 34.02
C SER A 19 -4.60 -23.94 35.13
N ASP A 20 -4.90 -22.68 34.79
CA ASP A 20 -5.70 -21.78 35.63
C ASP A 20 -6.42 -20.77 34.71
N LEU A 21 -7.75 -20.79 34.70
CA LEU A 21 -8.56 -19.88 33.89
C LEU A 21 -8.48 -18.47 34.50
N LEU A 22 -7.51 -17.68 34.05
CA LEU A 22 -7.41 -16.25 34.33
C LEU A 22 -8.69 -15.55 33.89
N THR A 23 -9.21 -14.65 34.72
CA THR A 23 -10.30 -13.75 34.36
C THR A 23 -9.87 -12.82 33.21
N ASN A 24 -10.81 -12.27 32.44
CA ASN A 24 -10.51 -11.33 31.35
C ASN A 24 -9.65 -10.13 31.81
N SER A 25 -9.77 -9.72 33.08
CA SER A 25 -8.97 -8.64 33.67
C SER A 25 -7.53 -9.08 33.96
N GLU A 26 -7.33 -10.32 34.39
CA GLU A 26 -6.00 -10.90 34.61
C GLU A 26 -5.30 -11.21 33.29
N GLN A 27 -6.05 -11.66 32.27
CA GLN A 27 -5.53 -11.81 30.91
C GLN A 27 -5.08 -10.47 30.31
N ALA A 28 -5.89 -9.40 30.45
CA ALA A 28 -5.51 -8.08 29.99
C ALA A 28 -4.28 -7.54 30.72
N SER A 29 -4.18 -7.77 32.04
CA SER A 29 -3.01 -7.36 32.83
C SER A 29 -1.74 -8.12 32.42
N LEU A 30 -1.85 -9.44 32.19
CA LEU A 30 -0.74 -10.27 31.72
C LEU A 30 -0.28 -9.88 30.30
N LEU A 31 -1.21 -9.49 29.42
CA LEU A 31 -0.87 -9.00 28.08
C LEU A 31 -0.11 -7.67 28.14
N LEU A 32 -0.54 -6.75 29.02
CA LEU A 32 0.18 -5.49 29.25
C LEU A 32 1.58 -5.75 29.82
N GLU A 33 1.72 -6.62 30.82
CA GLU A 33 3.01 -6.97 31.41
C GLU A 33 3.96 -7.60 30.37
N LYS A 34 3.45 -8.51 29.53
CA LYS A 34 4.24 -9.11 28.43
C LYS A 34 4.67 -8.09 27.40
N HIS A 35 3.78 -7.16 27.02
CA HIS A 35 4.09 -6.09 26.09
C HIS A 35 5.14 -5.12 26.66
N GLU A 36 5.00 -4.71 27.92
CA GLU A 36 6.01 -3.90 28.62
C GLU A 36 7.37 -4.62 28.70
N GLN A 37 7.37 -5.93 28.96
CA GLN A 37 8.58 -6.74 28.96
C GLN A 37 9.22 -6.85 27.56
N ALA A 38 8.41 -6.98 26.51
CA ALA A 38 8.88 -7.02 25.12
C ALA A 38 9.55 -5.70 24.73
N ILE A 39 8.89 -4.57 24.98
CA ILE A 39 9.46 -3.23 24.75
C ILE A 39 10.74 -3.05 25.57
N SER A 40 10.73 -3.39 26.86
CA SER A 40 11.93 -3.28 27.71
C SER A 40 13.11 -4.10 27.17
N THR A 41 12.84 -5.28 26.62
CA THR A 41 13.85 -6.13 25.99
C THR A 41 14.38 -5.49 24.72
N LEU A 42 13.51 -4.96 23.86
CA LEU A 42 13.90 -4.26 22.63
C LEU A 42 14.71 -2.99 22.92
N VAL A 43 14.30 -2.16 23.88
CA VAL A 43 15.04 -0.97 24.31
C VAL A 43 16.43 -1.35 24.83
N SER A 44 16.51 -2.38 25.67
CA SER A 44 17.79 -2.86 26.20
C SER A 44 18.70 -3.41 25.11
N GLY A 45 18.12 -4.15 24.15
CA GLY A 45 18.83 -4.65 22.97
C GLY A 45 19.34 -3.53 22.07
N TYR A 46 18.51 -2.53 21.82
CA TYR A 46 18.87 -1.35 21.03
C TYR A 46 20.02 -0.59 21.69
N ALA A 47 19.89 -0.28 22.98
CA ALA A 47 20.95 0.38 23.73
C ALA A 47 22.27 -0.43 23.70
N CYS A 48 22.18 -1.77 23.80
CA CYS A 48 23.36 -2.64 23.73
C CYS A 48 24.04 -2.61 22.34
N VAL A 49 23.26 -2.66 21.26
CA VAL A 49 23.81 -2.72 19.89
C VAL A 49 24.30 -1.34 19.44
N PHE A 50 23.52 -0.29 19.67
CA PHE A 50 23.74 1.03 19.06
C PHE A 50 24.35 2.08 19.98
N GLU A 51 24.08 2.02 21.30
CA GLU A 51 24.42 3.12 22.22
C GLU A 51 25.55 2.79 23.21
N ALA A 52 25.72 1.53 23.60
CA ALA A 52 26.70 1.12 24.60
C ALA A 52 28.12 1.45 24.12
N SER A 53 29.00 1.86 25.04
CA SER A 53 30.39 2.24 24.72
C SER A 53 31.19 1.11 24.06
N ASP A 54 30.86 -0.12 24.41
CA ASP A 54 31.39 -1.38 23.89
C ASP A 54 30.43 -2.08 22.93
N GLY A 55 29.32 -1.43 22.57
CA GLY A 55 28.32 -1.91 21.62
C GLY A 55 28.84 -1.97 20.19
N PHE A 56 28.17 -2.76 19.35
CA PHE A 56 28.54 -2.97 17.95
C PHE A 56 28.72 -1.66 17.18
N PHE A 57 27.75 -0.76 17.25
CA PHE A 57 27.77 0.46 16.44
C PHE A 57 28.90 1.41 16.84
N ARG A 58 29.10 1.64 18.14
CA ARG A 58 30.20 2.52 18.60
C ARG A 58 31.58 1.94 18.34
N THR A 59 31.72 0.61 18.37
CA THR A 59 33.00 -0.05 18.13
C THR A 59 33.36 -0.08 16.64
N GLN A 60 32.40 -0.36 15.76
CA GLN A 60 32.64 -0.47 14.31
C GLN A 60 32.47 0.86 13.55
N PHE A 61 31.59 1.73 14.04
CA PHE A 61 31.21 2.99 13.38
C PHE A 61 31.38 4.20 14.28
N GLY A 62 32.37 4.20 15.19
CA GLY A 62 32.57 5.28 16.15
C GLY A 62 32.73 6.68 15.55
N SER A 63 33.24 6.80 14.31
CA SER A 63 33.31 8.08 13.59
C SER A 63 31.95 8.60 13.10
N HIS A 64 30.95 7.73 13.06
CA HIS A 64 29.57 8.02 12.67
C HIS A 64 28.62 8.11 13.86
N PHE A 65 29.12 7.94 15.09
CA PHE A 65 28.32 8.13 16.29
C PHE A 65 28.20 9.63 16.62
N LEU A 66 26.98 10.13 16.80
CA LEU A 66 26.73 11.51 17.18
C LEU A 66 27.06 11.74 18.66
N SER A 67 27.76 12.83 18.96
CA SER A 67 27.85 13.30 20.35
C SER A 67 26.48 13.74 20.87
N PRO A 68 26.19 13.64 22.18
CA PRO A 68 24.90 14.07 22.75
C PRO A 68 24.47 15.48 22.32
N ASP A 69 25.40 16.46 22.35
CA ASP A 69 25.10 17.84 21.92
C ASP A 69 24.70 17.97 20.44
N ALA A 70 25.20 17.07 19.58
CA ALA A 70 24.90 17.04 18.15
C ALA A 70 23.59 16.30 17.86
N GLU A 71 23.31 15.26 18.64
CA GLU A 71 22.04 14.56 18.63
C GLU A 71 20.89 15.47 19.08
N ASP A 72 21.07 16.24 20.15
CA ASP A 72 20.10 17.24 20.61
C ASP A 72 19.80 18.27 19.50
N GLN A 73 20.81 18.69 18.75
CA GLN A 73 20.64 19.61 17.62
C GLN A 73 19.89 18.98 16.45
N ALA A 74 20.22 17.74 16.07
CA ALA A 74 19.53 17.01 15.01
C ALA A 74 18.04 16.79 15.37
N MET A 75 17.78 16.35 16.62
CA MET A 75 16.43 16.17 17.12
C MET A 75 15.66 17.49 17.21
N ALA A 76 16.30 18.58 17.63
CA ALA A 76 15.67 19.90 17.64
C ALA A 76 15.27 20.37 16.22
N ALA A 77 16.12 20.13 15.21
CA ALA A 77 15.82 20.46 13.83
C ALA A 77 14.60 19.67 13.32
N VAL A 78 14.59 18.34 13.53
CA VAL A 78 13.49 17.45 13.17
C VAL A 78 12.17 17.86 13.86
N CYS A 79 12.20 18.11 15.17
CA CYS A 79 11.02 18.51 15.95
C CYS A 79 10.50 19.89 15.55
N SER A 80 11.39 20.82 15.19
CA SER A 80 10.99 22.17 14.77
C SER A 80 10.16 22.19 13.47
N CYS A 81 10.39 21.21 12.59
CA CYS A 81 9.70 21.07 11.31
C CYS A 81 8.40 20.25 11.39
N ARG A 82 7.98 19.78 12.58
CA ARG A 82 6.85 18.84 12.76
C ARG A 82 6.95 17.63 11.83
N LEU A 83 8.16 17.08 11.71
CA LEU A 83 8.37 15.86 10.95
C LEU A 83 7.99 14.65 11.82
N SER A 84 6.71 14.52 12.13
CA SER A 84 6.15 13.29 12.69
C SER A 84 5.56 12.43 11.58
N ALA A 85 5.50 11.15 11.84
CA ALA A 85 4.98 10.19 10.89
C ALA A 85 3.47 10.42 10.68
N THR A 86 2.76 10.88 11.72
CA THR A 86 1.38 11.38 11.67
C THR A 86 1.20 12.59 10.74
N ASP A 87 2.04 13.63 10.87
CA ASP A 87 1.94 14.84 10.05
C ASP A 87 2.16 14.53 8.55
N VAL A 88 3.14 13.67 8.25
CA VAL A 88 3.37 13.19 6.89
C VAL A 88 2.17 12.38 6.39
N ALA A 89 1.60 11.51 7.23
CA ALA A 89 0.40 10.78 6.86
C ALA A 89 -0.74 11.76 6.53
N GLU A 90 -0.99 12.80 7.33
CA GLU A 90 -2.03 13.79 7.03
C GLU A 90 -1.87 14.44 5.66
N LEU A 91 -0.65 14.82 5.27
CA LEU A 91 -0.36 15.39 3.94
C LEU A 91 -0.59 14.39 2.81
N LEU A 92 -0.18 13.13 3.00
CA LEU A 92 -0.40 12.07 2.01
C LEU A 92 -1.88 11.68 1.85
N HIS A 93 -2.71 12.05 2.84
CA HIS A 93 -4.16 11.85 2.88
C HIS A 93 -4.95 13.08 2.41
N VAL A 94 -4.29 14.16 1.97
CA VAL A 94 -4.97 15.28 1.31
C VAL A 94 -5.57 14.73 0.02
N PRO A 95 -6.90 14.83 -0.16
CA PRO A 95 -7.56 14.29 -1.33
C PRO A 95 -7.12 15.10 -2.55
N ALA A 96 -6.12 14.62 -3.26
CA ALA A 96 -5.95 14.97 -4.65
C ALA A 96 -7.27 14.57 -5.33
N GLU A 97 -7.95 15.55 -5.90
CA GLU A 97 -9.15 15.36 -6.69
C GLU A 97 -8.83 14.43 -7.88
N GLU A 98 -8.95 13.12 -7.68
CA GLU A 98 -9.12 12.15 -8.76
C GLU A 98 -10.53 12.38 -9.37
N GLN A 99 -10.71 13.49 -10.08
CA GLN A 99 -11.87 13.75 -10.94
C GLN A 99 -11.53 13.68 -12.44
N ILE A 100 -10.31 13.30 -12.82
CA ILE A 100 -9.91 13.27 -14.24
C ILE A 100 -9.89 11.85 -14.84
N ALA A 101 -9.80 10.80 -14.02
CA ALA A 101 -9.75 9.42 -14.51
C ALA A 101 -11.08 8.89 -15.10
N ASP A 102 -12.23 9.50 -14.74
CA ASP A 102 -13.52 9.14 -15.34
C ASP A 102 -13.79 9.85 -16.69
N ASN A 103 -13.00 10.87 -17.06
CA ASN A 103 -13.20 11.62 -18.31
C ASN A 103 -12.35 11.13 -19.49
N LEU A 104 -11.34 10.27 -19.26
CA LEU A 104 -10.54 9.67 -20.34
C LEU A 104 -11.12 8.35 -20.88
N ARG A 105 -12.21 7.84 -20.30
CA ARG A 105 -12.92 6.65 -20.78
C ARG A 105 -14.04 6.92 -21.79
N ASN A 106 -14.39 8.19 -22.04
CA ASN A 106 -15.54 8.57 -22.86
C ASN A 106 -15.24 9.38 -24.13
N ASN A 107 -13.97 9.60 -24.50
CA ASN A 107 -13.61 10.30 -25.75
C ASN A 107 -12.75 9.45 -26.70
N GLY A 108 -13.06 8.16 -26.76
CA GLY A 108 -12.49 7.21 -27.71
C GLY A 108 -13.53 6.67 -28.68
N ASP A 109 -14.27 7.54 -29.37
CA ASP A 109 -14.95 7.20 -30.63
C ASP A 109 -15.27 8.47 -31.42
N ALA A 110 -14.23 9.04 -32.04
CA ALA A 110 -14.37 10.02 -33.09
C ALA A 110 -13.54 9.57 -34.30
N SER A 111 -14.18 8.83 -35.19
CA SER A 111 -13.78 8.73 -36.58
C SER A 111 -15.01 8.53 -37.48
N PRO A 112 -14.92 8.93 -38.76
CA PRO A 112 -15.75 10.01 -39.26
C PRO A 112 -16.99 9.55 -40.05
N SER A 113 -17.98 10.45 -40.06
CA SER A 113 -19.05 10.62 -41.04
C SER A 113 -18.85 9.89 -42.39
N CYS A 114 -19.76 8.95 -42.68
CA CYS A 114 -20.28 8.72 -44.02
C CYS A 114 -21.72 8.21 -43.95
N ALA A 115 -22.56 8.76 -44.81
CA ALA A 115 -24.01 8.63 -44.85
C ALA A 115 -24.51 7.24 -45.32
N ALA A 116 -25.66 6.79 -44.79
CA ALA A 116 -26.87 6.43 -45.55
C ALA A 116 -27.92 5.74 -44.65
N MET A 117 -29.18 5.94 -45.04
CA MET A 117 -30.47 5.65 -44.38
C MET A 117 -30.92 4.15 -44.50
N PRO A 118 -32.13 3.72 -44.07
CA PRO A 118 -32.33 2.71 -43.03
C PRO A 118 -32.89 1.38 -43.59
N SER A 119 -32.95 0.32 -42.78
CA SER A 119 -33.95 -0.75 -43.01
C SER A 119 -34.16 -1.64 -41.79
N ASP A 120 -35.45 -1.81 -41.50
CA ASP A 120 -36.09 -2.82 -40.68
C ASP A 120 -35.47 -4.22 -40.74
N HIS A 121 -35.25 -4.86 -39.59
CA HIS A 121 -36.16 -5.91 -39.10
C HIS A 121 -35.64 -6.54 -37.80
N SER A 122 -36.52 -6.43 -36.79
CA SER A 122 -36.76 -7.31 -35.64
C SER A 122 -36.08 -8.68 -35.62
N LEU A 123 -35.48 -9.02 -34.47
CA LEU A 123 -35.84 -10.24 -33.72
C LEU A 123 -35.69 -9.99 -32.21
N THR A 124 -36.85 -9.90 -31.59
CA THR A 124 -37.18 -9.86 -30.16
C THR A 124 -36.67 -11.06 -29.36
N ALA A 125 -36.22 -10.83 -28.11
CA ALA A 125 -36.48 -11.73 -26.99
C ALA A 125 -36.52 -10.99 -25.64
N THR A 126 -37.75 -10.66 -25.24
CA THR A 126 -38.25 -10.56 -23.86
C THR A 126 -37.57 -9.61 -22.86
N ASN A 127 -38.05 -8.36 -22.91
CA ASN A 127 -38.26 -7.54 -21.72
C ASN A 127 -39.13 -8.30 -20.71
N LEU A 128 -38.55 -8.67 -19.56
CA LEU A 128 -39.30 -8.85 -18.32
C LEU A 128 -39.70 -7.44 -17.85
N GLN A 129 -40.98 -7.11 -18.01
CA GLN A 129 -41.59 -5.91 -17.46
C GLN A 129 -41.31 -5.84 -15.95
N MET A 130 -40.37 -4.99 -15.56
CA MET A 130 -40.35 -4.45 -14.21
C MET A 130 -41.57 -3.54 -14.10
N SER A 131 -42.42 -3.75 -13.09
CA SER A 131 -43.56 -2.85 -12.85
C SER A 131 -43.04 -1.42 -12.66
N GLU A 132 -43.74 -0.43 -13.21
CA GLU A 132 -43.45 1.02 -13.07
C GLU A 132 -43.31 1.48 -11.60
N SER A 133 -43.74 0.67 -10.62
CA SER A 133 -43.49 0.91 -9.20
C SER A 133 -42.04 0.71 -8.76
N LEU A 134 -41.20 0.04 -9.55
CA LEU A 134 -39.80 -0.24 -9.23
C LEU A 134 -38.82 0.78 -9.85
N GLU A 135 -39.21 1.44 -10.95
CA GLU A 135 -38.39 2.49 -11.58
C GLU A 135 -38.38 3.79 -10.75
N ALA A 136 -39.46 4.09 -10.03
CA ALA A 136 -39.58 5.30 -9.24
C ALA A 136 -38.75 5.33 -7.93
N TRP A 137 -38.09 4.24 -7.55
CA TRP A 137 -37.41 4.12 -6.24
C TRP A 137 -35.89 3.94 -6.33
N VAL A 138 -35.37 3.85 -7.56
CA VAL A 138 -33.92 3.79 -7.85
C VAL A 138 -33.33 5.20 -8.06
N GLU A 139 -34.16 6.26 -8.05
CA GLU A 139 -33.73 7.63 -8.37
C GLU A 139 -32.85 8.34 -7.33
N GLU A 140 -32.52 7.75 -6.17
CA GLU A 140 -31.70 8.43 -5.15
C GLU A 140 -30.42 7.71 -4.72
N GLY A 141 -29.89 6.77 -5.52
CA GLY A 141 -28.59 6.20 -5.17
C GLY A 141 -27.96 5.22 -6.17
N LYS A 142 -26.63 5.05 -6.09
CA LYS A 142 -25.94 3.96 -6.82
C LYS A 142 -26.37 2.62 -6.22
N SER A 143 -26.95 1.73 -7.03
CA SER A 143 -27.41 0.40 -6.60
C SER A 143 -26.22 -0.54 -6.30
N SER A 144 -26.30 -1.29 -5.21
CA SER A 144 -25.33 -2.33 -4.84
C SER A 144 -25.84 -3.72 -5.24
N PRO A 145 -25.00 -4.76 -5.28
CA PRO A 145 -25.45 -6.14 -5.46
C PRO A 145 -26.52 -6.56 -4.42
N ALA A 146 -26.37 -6.13 -3.16
CA ALA A 146 -27.33 -6.40 -2.09
C ALA A 146 -28.66 -5.68 -2.31
N SER A 147 -28.65 -4.39 -2.70
CA SER A 147 -29.89 -3.66 -3.00
C SER A 147 -30.60 -4.23 -4.22
N ARG A 148 -29.87 -4.68 -5.25
CA ARG A 148 -30.44 -5.37 -6.42
C ARG A 148 -31.07 -6.70 -6.04
N PHE A 149 -30.38 -7.50 -5.21
CA PHE A 149 -30.91 -8.77 -4.72
C PHE A 149 -32.19 -8.58 -3.90
N LEU A 150 -32.19 -7.60 -2.98
CA LEU A 150 -33.33 -7.23 -2.15
C LEU A 150 -34.53 -6.80 -2.99
N CYS A 151 -34.32 -5.94 -4.00
CA CYS A 151 -35.39 -5.48 -4.89
C CYS A 151 -35.97 -6.63 -5.74
N ALA A 152 -35.12 -7.55 -6.20
CA ALA A 152 -35.54 -8.69 -7.03
C ALA A 152 -36.27 -9.78 -6.23
N ASN A 153 -35.96 -9.94 -4.94
CA ASN A 153 -36.44 -11.06 -4.11
C ASN A 153 -37.11 -10.62 -2.81
N ARG A 154 -37.69 -9.41 -2.78
CA ARG A 154 -38.14 -8.74 -1.54
C ARG A 154 -39.03 -9.59 -0.64
N GLU A 155 -40.00 -10.28 -1.23
CA GLU A 155 -40.99 -11.08 -0.49
C GLU A 155 -40.40 -12.34 0.16
N SER A 156 -39.22 -12.76 -0.30
CA SER A 156 -38.51 -13.94 0.20
C SER A 156 -37.28 -13.59 1.04
N CYS A 157 -36.86 -12.33 1.06
CA CYS A 157 -35.71 -11.87 1.84
C CYS A 157 -36.07 -11.68 3.32
N ILE A 158 -35.17 -12.11 4.20
CA ILE A 158 -35.19 -11.76 5.62
C ILE A 158 -34.04 -10.80 5.93
N LEU A 159 -34.23 -9.97 6.93
CA LEU A 159 -33.19 -9.17 7.56
C LEU A 159 -32.93 -9.72 8.95
N ILE A 160 -31.67 -9.96 9.28
CA ILE A 160 -31.25 -10.38 10.62
C ILE A 160 -30.66 -9.19 11.38
N PRO A 161 -30.99 -9.01 12.67
CA PRO A 161 -30.40 -7.96 13.48
C PRO A 161 -28.93 -8.28 13.76
N VAL A 162 -28.06 -7.29 13.64
CA VAL A 162 -26.63 -7.43 13.90
C VAL A 162 -26.10 -6.26 14.70
N ASP A 163 -25.05 -6.49 15.49
CA ASP A 163 -24.29 -5.41 16.11
C ASP A 163 -23.60 -4.58 15.01
N LYS A 164 -23.56 -3.25 15.19
CA LYS A 164 -22.91 -2.33 14.26
C LYS A 164 -21.38 -2.53 14.18
N ALA A 165 -20.78 -3.21 15.16
CA ALA A 165 -19.37 -3.58 15.14
C ALA A 165 -19.05 -4.77 14.20
N LEU A 166 -20.05 -5.58 13.83
CA LEU A 166 -19.83 -6.81 13.05
C LEU A 166 -19.78 -6.52 11.55
N ASN A 167 -18.60 -6.70 10.93
CA ASN A 167 -18.45 -6.54 9.48
C ASN A 167 -18.87 -7.82 8.70
N ARG A 168 -18.95 -7.70 7.36
CA ARG A 168 -19.35 -8.79 6.45
C ARG A 168 -18.50 -10.06 6.61
N ALA A 169 -17.19 -9.93 6.79
CA ALA A 169 -16.30 -11.08 6.92
C ALA A 169 -16.58 -11.86 8.21
N MET A 170 -16.79 -11.14 9.33
CA MET A 170 -17.17 -11.75 10.61
C MET A 170 -18.53 -12.45 10.52
N LEU A 171 -19.51 -11.83 9.85
CA LEU A 171 -20.83 -12.43 9.65
C LEU A 171 -20.79 -13.67 8.77
N CYS A 172 -20.04 -13.65 7.66
CA CYS A 172 -19.90 -14.82 6.80
C CYS A 172 -19.14 -15.96 7.50
N SER A 173 -18.05 -15.65 8.23
CA SER A 173 -17.26 -16.64 8.98
C SER A 173 -18.09 -17.34 10.06
N ALA A 174 -18.87 -16.59 10.84
CA ALA A 174 -19.72 -17.16 11.89
C ALA A 174 -20.81 -18.12 11.39
N HIS A 175 -21.16 -18.05 10.09
CA HIS A 175 -22.19 -18.88 9.47
C HIS A 175 -21.62 -19.87 8.43
N GLN A 176 -20.31 -19.86 8.20
CA GLN A 176 -19.66 -20.60 7.13
C GLN A 176 -19.87 -22.11 7.31
N GLU A 177 -19.52 -22.64 8.48
CA GLU A 177 -19.64 -24.08 8.80
C GLU A 177 -21.08 -24.60 8.73
N LEU A 178 -22.08 -23.72 8.90
CA LEU A 178 -23.49 -24.10 8.91
C LEU A 178 -24.08 -24.28 7.50
N PHE A 179 -23.51 -23.64 6.48
CA PHE A 179 -24.13 -23.55 5.15
C PHE A 179 -23.24 -24.00 3.99
N VAL A 180 -21.96 -24.30 4.22
CA VAL A 180 -21.07 -24.88 3.19
C VAL A 180 -21.67 -26.18 2.63
N GLY A 181 -21.78 -26.26 1.30
CA GLY A 181 -22.33 -27.44 0.62
C GLY A 181 -23.87 -27.53 0.62
N THR A 182 -24.57 -26.55 1.17
CA THR A 182 -26.04 -26.48 1.10
C THR A 182 -26.49 -26.15 -0.32
N LYS A 183 -27.52 -26.83 -0.82
CA LYS A 183 -28.06 -26.59 -2.16
C LYS A 183 -28.48 -25.12 -2.29
N GLY A 184 -27.99 -24.40 -3.31
CA GLY A 184 -28.28 -22.97 -3.49
C GLY A 184 -27.30 -22.01 -2.78
N VAL A 185 -26.36 -22.54 -1.98
CA VAL A 185 -25.25 -21.80 -1.38
C VAL A 185 -23.94 -22.28 -2.04
N GLY A 186 -23.07 -21.35 -2.45
CA GLY A 186 -21.82 -21.68 -3.13
C GLY A 186 -20.83 -22.45 -2.23
N GLY A 187 -19.73 -22.93 -2.81
CA GLY A 187 -18.66 -23.62 -2.05
C GLY A 187 -17.99 -22.75 -0.97
N GLU A 188 -18.21 -21.45 -1.01
CA GLU A 188 -17.69 -20.45 -0.07
C GLU A 188 -18.62 -20.19 1.13
N GLY A 189 -19.78 -20.85 1.19
CA GLY A 189 -20.78 -20.64 2.25
C GLY A 189 -21.76 -19.49 1.95
N LEU A 190 -22.60 -19.15 2.93
CA LEU A 190 -23.67 -18.16 2.77
C LEU A 190 -23.11 -16.73 2.91
N ASP A 191 -23.35 -15.90 1.91
CA ASP A 191 -22.98 -14.49 1.96
C ASP A 191 -24.02 -13.65 2.71
N ILE A 192 -23.58 -12.91 3.73
CA ILE A 192 -24.43 -12.09 4.60
C ILE A 192 -23.91 -10.65 4.59
N VAL A 193 -24.68 -9.74 3.98
CA VAL A 193 -24.24 -8.35 3.75
C VAL A 193 -24.82 -7.41 4.81
N PRO A 194 -24.01 -6.79 5.69
CA PRO A 194 -24.49 -5.82 6.65
C PRO A 194 -24.90 -4.51 5.97
N GLY A 195 -25.88 -3.83 6.55
CA GLY A 195 -26.42 -2.53 6.19
C GLY A 195 -26.68 -1.73 7.47
N TYR A 196 -26.09 -0.54 7.57
CA TYR A 196 -26.18 0.30 8.76
C TYR A 196 -26.83 1.63 8.44
N ASP A 197 -27.68 2.09 9.36
CA ASP A 197 -28.20 3.45 9.40
C ASP A 197 -27.83 4.05 10.76
N HIS A 198 -27.28 5.26 10.75
CA HIS A 198 -26.88 5.95 11.97
C HIS A 198 -28.08 6.31 12.85
N SER A 199 -29.29 6.36 12.29
CA SER A 199 -30.53 6.65 13.03
C SER A 199 -31.10 5.46 13.80
N GLU A 200 -30.69 4.23 13.48
CA GLU A 200 -31.20 3.02 14.13
C GLU A 200 -30.28 2.55 15.26
N ALA A 201 -30.82 1.95 16.32
CA ALA A 201 -30.00 1.47 17.45
C ALA A 201 -29.16 0.22 17.09
N ILE A 202 -29.63 -0.58 16.15
CA ILE A 202 -29.01 -1.83 15.70
C ILE A 202 -28.66 -1.76 14.21
N GLY A 203 -27.79 -2.66 13.73
CA GLY A 203 -27.57 -2.90 12.31
C GLY A 203 -28.52 -3.98 11.77
N TRP A 204 -28.71 -4.00 10.45
CA TRP A 204 -29.41 -5.08 9.76
C TRP A 204 -28.44 -5.78 8.80
N ALA A 205 -28.54 -7.09 8.67
CA ALA A 205 -27.82 -7.81 7.62
C ALA A 205 -28.78 -8.57 6.72
N LEU A 206 -28.43 -8.60 5.43
CA LEU A 206 -29.17 -9.29 4.38
C LEU A 206 -28.40 -10.55 3.96
N PRO A 207 -28.90 -11.75 4.32
CA PRO A 207 -28.43 -13.00 3.74
C PRO A 207 -28.81 -13.06 2.26
N LEU A 208 -27.85 -13.31 1.37
CA LEU A 208 -28.09 -13.43 -0.07
C LEU A 208 -28.58 -14.83 -0.44
N SER A 209 -29.73 -15.22 0.10
CA SER A 209 -30.41 -16.48 -0.23
C SER A 209 -31.93 -16.31 -0.16
N THR A 210 -32.63 -17.05 -1.02
CA THR A 210 -34.09 -17.21 -0.99
C THR A 210 -34.52 -18.64 -0.68
N ASP A 211 -33.55 -19.54 -0.41
CA ASP A 211 -33.85 -20.94 -0.10
C ASP A 211 -34.56 -21.04 1.26
N PRO A 212 -35.81 -21.56 1.33
CA PRO A 212 -36.54 -21.71 2.58
C PRO A 212 -35.79 -22.49 3.66
N ALA A 213 -35.01 -23.52 3.29
CA ALA A 213 -34.25 -24.32 4.25
C ALA A 213 -33.13 -23.51 4.91
N VAL A 214 -32.44 -22.66 4.14
CA VAL A 214 -31.40 -21.75 4.65
C VAL A 214 -32.05 -20.67 5.53
N LEU A 215 -33.15 -20.08 5.05
CA LEU A 215 -33.85 -19.04 5.78
C LEU A 215 -34.42 -19.54 7.11
N ASP A 216 -34.96 -20.75 7.17
CA ASP A 216 -35.53 -21.28 8.42
C ASP A 216 -34.47 -21.52 9.49
N VAL A 217 -33.25 -21.96 9.12
CA VAL A 217 -32.12 -22.04 10.05
C VAL A 217 -31.73 -20.66 10.57
N LEU A 218 -31.65 -19.65 9.69
CA LEU A 218 -31.31 -18.28 10.09
C LEU A 218 -32.37 -17.66 11.01
N LYS A 219 -33.66 -17.93 10.75
CA LYS A 219 -34.77 -17.48 11.61
C LYS A 219 -34.67 -18.08 13.01
N SER A 220 -34.21 -19.33 13.13
CA SER A 220 -33.98 -19.98 14.42
C SER A 220 -32.77 -19.41 15.16
N LEU A 221 -31.70 -19.06 14.46
CA LEU A 221 -30.49 -18.48 15.05
C LEU A 221 -30.66 -17.02 15.47
N HIS A 222 -31.48 -16.27 14.72
CA HIS A 222 -31.66 -14.83 14.91
C HIS A 222 -33.12 -14.50 15.20
N PRO A 223 -33.64 -14.74 16.42
CA PRO A 223 -35.08 -14.60 16.73
C PRO A 223 -35.65 -13.18 16.55
N GLY A 224 -34.81 -12.17 16.37
CA GLY A 224 -35.20 -10.79 16.01
C GLY A 224 -35.27 -10.52 14.50
N TRP A 225 -35.22 -11.55 13.65
CA TRP A 225 -35.34 -11.42 12.20
C TRP A 225 -36.68 -10.78 11.80
N ARG A 226 -36.70 -10.11 10.65
CA ARG A 226 -37.94 -9.61 10.04
C ARG A 226 -37.90 -9.72 8.52
N GLY A 227 -39.07 -9.64 7.89
CA GLY A 227 -39.16 -9.49 6.44
C GLY A 227 -38.62 -8.14 5.96
N ALA A 228 -38.09 -8.11 4.74
CA ALA A 228 -37.68 -6.87 4.10
C ALA A 228 -38.90 -6.00 3.71
N THR A 229 -38.76 -4.70 3.92
CA THR A 229 -39.72 -3.65 3.59
C THR A 229 -39.11 -2.69 2.56
N PRO A 230 -39.93 -1.89 1.84
CA PRO A 230 -39.41 -0.94 0.86
C PRO A 230 -38.40 0.07 1.43
N SER A 231 -38.56 0.47 2.70
CA SER A 231 -37.64 1.40 3.35
C SER A 231 -36.25 0.83 3.58
N ASP A 232 -36.08 -0.50 3.55
CA ASP A 232 -34.80 -1.14 3.89
C ASP A 232 -33.78 -1.09 2.76
N VAL A 233 -34.23 -0.81 1.54
CA VAL A 233 -33.34 -0.63 0.38
C VAL A 233 -32.28 0.43 0.66
N ARG A 234 -32.62 1.44 1.47
CA ARG A 234 -31.72 2.53 1.89
C ARG A 234 -30.45 2.05 2.61
N PHE A 235 -30.50 0.91 3.30
CA PHE A 235 -29.32 0.39 4.00
C PHE A 235 -28.24 -0.09 3.02
N TRP A 236 -28.60 -0.32 1.76
CA TRP A 236 -27.70 -0.83 0.71
C TRP A 236 -27.69 0.04 -0.56
N THR A 237 -28.31 1.22 -0.56
CA THR A 237 -28.19 2.22 -1.63
C THR A 237 -27.37 3.42 -1.14
N LYS A 238 -26.32 3.78 -1.89
CA LYS A 238 -25.52 4.97 -1.56
C LYS A 238 -26.28 6.21 -2.05
N SER A 239 -26.67 7.09 -1.13
CA SER A 239 -27.32 8.37 -1.46
C SER A 239 -26.51 9.11 -2.53
N GLN A 240 -27.12 9.41 -3.67
CA GLN A 240 -26.54 10.40 -4.57
C GLN A 240 -26.66 11.76 -3.88
N SER A 241 -25.54 12.39 -3.54
CA SER A 241 -25.55 13.74 -3.00
C SER A 241 -26.16 14.69 -4.03
N LYS A 242 -27.42 15.10 -3.84
CA LYS A 242 -28.02 16.19 -4.60
C LYS A 242 -27.27 17.48 -4.26
N THR A 243 -26.37 17.87 -5.16
CA THR A 243 -25.78 19.20 -5.20
C THR A 243 -26.87 20.24 -5.45
N GLY A 244 -26.99 21.19 -4.52
CA GLY A 244 -27.65 22.47 -4.76
C GLY A 244 -28.96 22.68 -4.02
N SER A 245 -28.89 23.13 -2.77
CA SER A 245 -29.56 24.38 -2.34
C SER A 245 -29.15 24.75 -0.92
N THR A 246 -28.42 25.85 -0.82
CA THR A 246 -28.20 26.75 0.31
C THR A 246 -28.61 26.27 1.72
N CYS A 247 -27.62 25.95 2.56
CA CYS A 247 -27.33 26.76 3.75
C CYS A 247 -25.96 26.37 4.32
N ILE A 248 -25.17 27.39 4.60
CA ILE A 248 -23.81 27.31 5.12
C ILE A 248 -23.86 26.70 6.52
N ALA A 249 -23.40 25.45 6.64
CA ALA A 249 -22.82 24.92 7.86
C ALA A 249 -21.74 23.95 7.41
N ASN A 250 -20.50 24.23 7.81
CA ASN A 250 -19.29 23.48 7.49
C ASN A 250 -19.46 21.98 7.79
N LYS A 251 -19.98 21.22 6.81
CA LYS A 251 -19.86 19.77 6.80
C LYS A 251 -18.55 19.47 6.11
N VAL A 252 -17.53 19.24 6.94
CA VAL A 252 -16.30 18.54 6.58
C VAL A 252 -16.72 17.34 5.73
N GLN A 253 -16.35 17.35 4.44
CA GLN A 253 -16.59 16.20 3.60
C GLN A 253 -15.86 14.99 4.22
N PRO A 254 -16.49 13.81 4.27
CA PRO A 254 -15.78 12.61 4.69
C PRO A 254 -14.60 12.40 3.76
N LYS A 255 -13.38 12.33 4.34
CA LYS A 255 -12.13 12.05 3.61
C LYS A 255 -12.38 10.86 2.66
N PRO A 256 -12.09 10.96 1.35
CA PRO A 256 -12.25 9.82 0.45
C PRO A 256 -11.41 8.65 0.95
N SER A 257 -12.03 7.47 1.00
CA SER A 257 -11.41 6.26 1.54
C SER A 257 -10.20 5.82 0.72
N ARG A 258 -9.04 5.70 1.39
CA ARG A 258 -7.75 5.09 1.00
C ARG A 258 -7.76 3.91 0.01
N ARG A 259 -8.87 3.16 -0.06
CA ARG A 259 -9.07 2.07 -1.05
C ARG A 259 -8.95 2.53 -2.50
N THR A 260 -9.14 3.81 -2.82
CA THR A 260 -9.00 4.33 -4.19
C THR A 260 -7.54 4.49 -4.62
N TRP A 261 -6.69 5.15 -3.80
CA TRP A 261 -5.28 5.37 -4.15
C TRP A 261 -4.50 4.06 -4.28
N THR A 262 -4.57 3.17 -3.28
CA THR A 262 -3.84 1.89 -3.29
C THR A 262 -4.21 1.05 -4.52
N ARG A 263 -5.50 1.02 -4.88
CA ARG A 263 -5.96 0.30 -6.07
C ARG A 263 -5.51 0.98 -7.35
N GLY A 264 -5.61 2.31 -7.44
CA GLY A 264 -5.16 3.08 -8.60
C GLY A 264 -3.66 2.92 -8.84
N ALA A 265 -2.84 3.12 -7.81
CA ALA A 265 -1.40 2.96 -7.88
C ALA A 265 -0.97 1.53 -8.27
N ALA A 266 -1.60 0.51 -7.67
CA ALA A 266 -1.32 -0.88 -8.04
C ALA A 266 -1.67 -1.18 -9.52
N MET A 267 -2.81 -0.67 -10.00
CA MET A 267 -3.21 -0.80 -11.41
C MET A 267 -2.20 -0.09 -12.34
N LEU A 268 -1.69 1.07 -11.93
CA LEU A 268 -0.69 1.83 -12.69
C LEU A 268 0.67 1.13 -12.73
N MET A 269 1.11 0.52 -11.61
CA MET A 269 2.34 -0.30 -11.57
C MET A 269 2.25 -1.56 -12.42
N LEU A 270 1.04 -2.12 -12.54
CA LEU A 270 0.75 -3.30 -13.35
C LEU A 270 0.37 -2.96 -14.81
N SER A 271 0.30 -1.67 -15.17
CA SER A 271 -0.15 -1.26 -16.50
C SER A 271 0.97 -1.38 -17.53
N LYS A 272 0.88 -2.47 -18.29
CA LYS A 272 1.70 -2.71 -19.47
C LYS A 272 1.58 -1.60 -20.51
N GLU A 273 0.38 -1.11 -20.77
CA GLU A 273 0.11 -0.06 -21.76
C GLU A 273 0.82 1.23 -21.37
N ARG A 274 0.81 1.59 -20.07
CA ARG A 274 1.50 2.76 -19.54
C ARG A 274 3.02 2.63 -19.68
N LEU A 275 3.58 1.44 -19.41
CA LEU A 275 5.00 1.17 -19.62
C LEU A 275 5.38 1.35 -21.10
N LEU A 276 4.64 0.72 -22.01
CA LEU A 276 4.85 0.82 -23.45
C LEU A 276 4.73 2.26 -23.98
N ALA A 277 3.73 3.01 -23.50
CA ALA A 277 3.54 4.41 -23.86
C ALA A 277 4.72 5.28 -23.41
N ARG A 278 5.26 5.03 -22.21
CA ARG A 278 6.43 5.75 -21.69
C ARG A 278 7.69 5.48 -22.52
N ILE A 279 7.92 4.23 -22.87
CA ILE A 279 9.02 3.82 -23.74
C ILE A 279 8.88 4.47 -25.12
N ALA A 280 7.68 4.43 -25.71
CA ALA A 280 7.41 5.06 -27.00
C ALA A 280 7.62 6.58 -26.96
N ALA A 281 7.26 7.24 -25.85
CA ALA A 281 7.50 8.67 -25.67
C ALA A 281 8.99 9.03 -25.62
N ALA A 282 9.85 8.12 -25.15
CA ALA A 282 11.31 8.25 -25.24
C ALA A 282 11.88 7.83 -26.61
N GLY A 283 11.03 7.43 -27.55
CA GLY A 283 11.41 6.92 -28.87
C GLY A 283 11.61 5.41 -28.88
N ASP A 284 12.43 4.88 -27.98
CA ASP A 284 12.67 3.43 -27.83
C ASP A 284 13.32 3.08 -26.48
N TRP A 285 13.46 1.78 -26.19
CA TRP A 285 14.11 1.21 -25.00
C TRP A 285 15.55 1.68 -24.82
N SER A 286 16.27 1.87 -25.91
CA SER A 286 17.67 2.32 -25.89
C SER A 286 17.84 3.73 -25.31
N ASN A 287 16.77 4.54 -25.31
CA ASN A 287 16.73 5.89 -24.75
C ASN A 287 16.18 5.93 -23.31
N ILE A 288 15.78 4.78 -22.76
CA ILE A 288 15.31 4.65 -21.39
C ILE A 288 16.45 4.14 -20.51
N THR A 289 16.63 4.76 -19.35
CA THR A 289 17.38 4.20 -18.22
C THR A 289 16.39 3.57 -17.26
N PHE A 290 16.42 2.25 -17.16
CA PHE A 290 15.71 1.53 -16.11
C PHE A 290 16.47 1.69 -14.80
N VAL A 291 15.76 1.93 -13.71
CA VAL A 291 16.34 2.11 -12.37
C VAL A 291 15.69 1.10 -11.45
N ALA A 292 16.48 0.20 -10.88
CA ALA A 292 16.01 -0.64 -9.78
C ALA A 292 15.86 0.23 -8.53
N VAL A 293 14.69 0.19 -7.91
CA VAL A 293 14.38 0.94 -6.69
C VAL A 293 13.98 -0.04 -5.61
N ASP A 294 14.51 0.19 -4.42
CA ASP A 294 14.12 -0.52 -3.22
C ASP A 294 14.26 0.42 -2.02
N THR A 295 13.42 0.22 -1.01
CA THR A 295 13.37 1.02 0.22
C THR A 295 13.20 0.12 1.43
N GLU A 296 13.92 0.41 2.51
CA GLU A 296 13.65 -0.22 3.81
C GLU A 296 12.87 0.76 4.69
N ALA A 297 12.13 0.25 5.67
CA ALA A 297 11.31 1.06 6.57
C ALA A 297 11.50 0.64 8.03
N TYR A 298 11.59 1.62 8.92
CA TYR A 298 11.58 1.39 10.37
C TYR A 298 10.22 0.86 10.85
N ALA A 299 9.14 1.30 10.21
CA ALA A 299 7.79 0.85 10.52
C ALA A 299 6.88 1.06 9.31
N VAL A 300 5.79 0.30 9.25
CA VAL A 300 4.67 0.56 8.33
C VAL A 300 3.48 0.89 9.21
N MET A 301 3.14 2.17 9.28
CA MET A 301 2.13 2.67 10.21
C MET A 301 0.72 2.27 9.83
N GLU A 302 -0.23 2.57 10.74
CA GLU A 302 -1.65 2.59 10.38
C GLU A 302 -1.84 3.46 9.13
N HIS A 303 -2.66 2.97 8.20
CA HIS A 303 -2.79 3.54 6.87
C HIS A 303 -1.61 3.27 5.89
N SER A 304 -0.74 2.29 6.19
CA SER A 304 0.39 1.79 5.38
C SER A 304 1.19 2.90 4.70
N VAL A 305 1.43 3.97 5.45
CA VAL A 305 2.46 4.94 5.13
C VAL A 305 3.75 4.39 5.76
N PRO A 306 4.78 4.06 4.95
CA PRO A 306 6.04 3.59 5.49
C PRO A 306 6.75 4.76 6.20
N LEU A 307 7.48 4.44 7.25
CA LEU A 307 8.48 5.29 7.89
C LEU A 307 9.85 4.89 7.34
N PRO A 308 10.37 5.57 6.30
CA PRO A 308 11.49 5.06 5.52
C PRO A 308 12.81 5.13 6.29
N ALA A 309 13.61 4.06 6.20
CA ALA A 309 14.92 3.93 6.83
C ALA A 309 16.07 4.05 5.82
N GLU A 310 15.89 3.50 4.62
CA GLU A 310 16.93 3.42 3.59
C GLU A 310 16.29 3.57 2.20
N TYR A 311 16.96 4.26 1.30
CA TYR A 311 16.57 4.38 -0.11
C TYR A 311 17.72 3.94 -1.01
N ALA A 312 17.42 3.14 -2.02
CA ALA A 312 18.35 2.80 -3.07
C ALA A 312 17.74 3.00 -4.46
N PHE A 313 18.48 3.68 -5.33
CA PHE A 313 18.20 3.85 -6.75
C PHE A 313 19.43 3.40 -7.52
N LEU A 314 19.30 2.33 -8.30
CA LEU A 314 20.38 1.75 -9.07
C LEU A 314 20.07 1.83 -10.57
N PRO A 315 20.61 2.83 -11.29
CA PRO A 315 20.48 2.94 -12.73
C PRO A 315 21.14 1.78 -13.47
N ILE A 316 20.46 1.30 -14.50
CA ILE A 316 20.93 0.21 -15.37
C ILE A 316 21.29 0.81 -16.71
N HIS A 317 22.59 0.96 -16.95
CA HIS A 317 23.07 1.48 -18.22
C HIS A 317 23.02 0.40 -19.30
N SER A 318 22.42 0.72 -20.45
CA SER A 318 22.60 -0.07 -21.65
C SER A 318 24.01 0.18 -22.23
N THR A 319 24.60 -0.85 -22.80
CA THR A 319 25.85 -0.81 -23.59
C THR A 319 25.78 0.21 -24.74
N HIS A 320 24.57 0.55 -25.18
CA HIS A 320 24.26 1.46 -26.29
C HIS A 320 24.00 2.91 -25.88
N ALA A 321 24.19 3.30 -24.61
CA ALA A 321 24.08 4.68 -24.16
C ALA A 321 25.24 5.55 -24.70
N SER A 322 25.31 5.73 -26.02
CA SER A 322 26.26 6.59 -26.68
C SER A 322 25.81 8.05 -26.58
N THR A 323 26.57 8.81 -25.79
CA THR A 323 27.02 10.18 -26.13
C THR A 323 26.11 11.40 -25.92
N SER A 324 24.98 11.36 -25.22
CA SER A 324 24.33 12.64 -24.82
C SER A 324 23.51 12.69 -23.53
N SER A 325 23.18 11.56 -22.90
CA SER A 325 22.50 11.56 -21.60
C SER A 325 23.54 11.54 -20.47
N ALA A 326 23.40 12.45 -19.49
CA ALA A 326 24.23 12.42 -18.29
C ALA A 326 24.11 11.04 -17.64
N VAL A 327 25.22 10.32 -17.50
CA VAL A 327 25.25 9.01 -16.84
C VAL A 327 24.72 9.19 -15.42
N LEU A 328 23.55 8.64 -15.14
CA LEU A 328 22.94 8.67 -13.80
C LEU A 328 23.79 7.82 -12.86
N SER A 329 24.22 8.39 -11.74
CA SER A 329 24.92 7.65 -10.69
C SER A 329 23.92 6.90 -9.81
N PRO A 330 24.31 5.77 -9.21
CA PRO A 330 23.55 5.18 -8.10
C PRO A 330 23.33 6.23 -7.00
N LEU A 331 22.13 6.23 -6.41
CA LEU A 331 21.80 7.05 -5.25
C LEU A 331 21.39 6.14 -4.10
N HIS A 332 22.06 6.30 -2.96
CA HIS A 332 21.81 5.52 -1.76
C HIS A 332 21.98 6.39 -0.52
N PHE A 333 21.02 6.34 0.39
CA PHE A 333 21.06 7.10 1.64
C PHE A 333 20.14 6.49 2.69
N PHE A 334 20.47 6.77 3.95
CA PHE A 334 19.67 6.42 5.13
C PHE A 334 18.91 7.64 5.62
N CYS A 335 17.71 7.45 6.13
CA CYS A 335 16.85 8.51 6.62
C CYS A 335 16.74 8.50 8.14
N HIS A 336 16.74 9.71 8.72
CA HIS A 336 16.21 9.89 10.06
C HIS A 336 14.69 9.67 10.01
N PRO A 337 14.08 8.92 10.95
CA PRO A 337 12.63 8.68 10.97
C PRO A 337 11.78 9.92 11.30
N GLY A 338 12.39 11.08 11.51
CA GLY A 338 11.70 12.18 12.17
C GLY A 338 11.43 11.90 13.65
N ASN A 339 10.34 12.45 14.20
CA ASN A 339 9.86 12.14 15.54
C ASN A 339 9.05 10.83 15.54
N VAL A 340 9.50 9.84 16.30
CA VAL A 340 8.83 8.54 16.43
C VAL A 340 7.77 8.63 17.53
N GLU A 341 6.50 8.38 17.21
CA GLU A 341 5.45 8.33 18.22
C GLU A 341 5.56 7.06 19.07
N ALA A 342 5.16 7.14 20.35
CA ALA A 342 5.26 6.02 21.30
C ALA A 342 4.53 4.75 20.81
N GLU A 343 3.45 4.90 20.04
CA GLU A 343 2.71 3.78 19.45
C GLU A 343 3.47 3.03 18.34
N ASN A 344 4.48 3.67 17.74
CA ASN A 344 5.31 3.09 16.68
C ASN A 344 6.67 2.61 17.22
N GLU A 345 7.04 2.97 18.44
CA GLU A 345 8.36 2.73 19.03
C GLU A 345 8.75 1.25 19.05
N GLU A 346 7.83 0.36 19.42
CA GLU A 346 8.07 -1.09 19.43
C GLU A 346 8.44 -1.61 18.03
N ASN A 347 7.68 -1.22 16.99
CA ASN A 347 7.91 -1.64 15.60
C ASN A 347 9.24 -1.08 15.08
N VAL A 348 9.55 0.18 15.39
CA VAL A 348 10.81 0.81 15.02
C VAL A 348 11.97 0.05 15.64
N LEU A 349 11.95 -0.18 16.96
CA LEU A 349 13.01 -0.92 17.66
C LEU A 349 13.16 -2.35 17.13
N TYR A 350 12.04 -3.04 16.90
CA TYR A 350 12.03 -4.40 16.36
C TYR A 350 12.72 -4.46 14.99
N ASN A 351 12.36 -3.59 14.05
CA ASN A 351 12.97 -3.59 12.71
C ASN A 351 14.44 -3.12 12.75
N CYS A 352 14.76 -2.15 13.61
CA CYS A 352 16.15 -1.74 13.85
C CYS A 352 17.02 -2.89 14.35
N LEU A 353 16.49 -3.86 15.07
CA LEU A 353 17.29 -4.97 15.62
C LEU A 353 17.24 -6.24 14.77
N ASN A 354 16.11 -6.52 14.14
CA ASN A 354 15.82 -7.84 13.59
C ASN A 354 15.75 -7.87 12.06
N THR A 355 15.65 -6.72 11.38
CA THR A 355 15.52 -6.70 9.91
C THR A 355 16.71 -6.03 9.25
N HIS A 356 16.89 -4.73 9.45
CA HIS A 356 17.83 -3.92 8.67
C HIS A 356 19.06 -3.47 9.46
N LEU A 357 19.07 -3.59 10.80
CA LEU A 357 20.19 -3.15 11.65
C LEU A 357 20.61 -1.71 11.41
N ILE A 358 19.65 -0.82 11.15
CA ILE A 358 19.90 0.62 10.94
C ILE A 358 19.50 1.32 12.24
N PRO A 359 20.39 2.10 12.89
CA PRO A 359 19.99 2.90 14.03
C PRO A 359 19.02 3.99 13.57
N TYR A 360 18.02 4.31 14.38
CA TYR A 360 17.06 5.36 14.04
C TYR A 360 17.41 6.72 14.66
N HIS A 361 18.46 6.78 15.49
CA HIS A 361 19.07 8.02 16.01
C HIS A 361 20.58 7.81 16.30
N SER A 362 21.24 8.81 16.90
CA SER A 362 22.68 8.80 17.23
C SER A 362 23.67 8.50 16.08
N ALA A 363 23.25 8.59 14.81
CA ALA A 363 24.10 8.26 13.66
C ALA A 363 24.22 9.42 12.66
N THR A 364 25.45 9.82 12.30
CA THR A 364 25.73 10.98 11.44
C THR A 364 25.30 10.81 9.98
N PHE A 365 25.07 9.57 9.55
CA PHE A 365 24.72 9.27 8.15
C PHE A 365 23.21 9.26 7.90
N LEU A 366 22.38 9.36 8.95
CA LEU A 366 20.94 9.51 8.84
C LEU A 366 20.65 10.92 8.35
N THR A 367 20.09 11.03 7.14
CA THR A 367 19.75 12.34 6.57
C THR A 367 18.48 12.87 7.23
N ASP A 368 18.54 14.13 7.68
CA ASP A 368 17.43 14.96 8.14
C ASP A 368 17.10 16.10 7.15
N ASN A 369 17.93 16.26 6.12
CA ASN A 369 17.72 17.16 4.99
C ASN A 369 16.93 16.45 3.87
N PHE A 370 15.63 16.30 4.10
CA PHE A 370 14.70 15.66 3.17
C PHE A 370 14.52 16.48 1.89
N TYR A 371 14.54 17.81 1.99
CA TYR A 371 14.38 18.69 0.84
C TYR A 371 15.48 18.49 -0.22
N ASP A 372 16.77 18.53 0.15
CA ASP A 372 17.85 18.33 -0.82
C ASP A 372 17.84 16.93 -1.43
N LYS A 373 17.47 15.91 -0.64
CA LYS A 373 17.29 14.54 -1.13
C LYS A 373 16.13 14.42 -2.10
N ALA A 374 14.99 15.05 -1.81
CA ALA A 374 13.84 15.07 -2.69
C ALA A 374 14.17 15.80 -4.00
N VAL A 375 14.89 16.93 -3.98
CA VAL A 375 15.38 17.63 -5.18
C VAL A 375 16.29 16.75 -6.02
N LEU A 376 17.20 16.01 -5.39
CA LEU A 376 18.10 15.09 -6.09
C LEU A 376 17.31 13.95 -6.76
N VAL A 377 16.38 13.33 -6.04
CA VAL A 377 15.50 12.27 -6.54
C VAL A 377 14.58 12.77 -7.64
N ASP A 378 14.02 13.98 -7.51
CA ASP A 378 13.14 14.60 -8.50
C ASP A 378 13.85 14.77 -9.85
N ARG A 379 15.01 15.42 -9.81
CA ARG A 379 15.79 15.74 -11.01
C ARG A 379 16.32 14.49 -11.70
N GLN A 380 16.78 13.50 -10.94
CA GLN A 380 17.40 12.31 -11.52
C GLN A 380 16.37 11.27 -11.97
N PHE A 381 15.27 11.10 -11.23
CA PHE A 381 14.43 9.90 -11.31
C PHE A 381 12.95 10.17 -11.57
N VAL A 382 12.31 11.08 -10.83
CA VAL A 382 10.83 11.25 -10.91
C VAL A 382 10.41 12.05 -12.14
N ARG A 383 10.98 13.25 -12.35
CA ARG A 383 10.65 14.11 -13.49
C ARG A 383 11.50 13.86 -14.73
N ASN A 384 12.45 12.94 -14.65
CA ASN A 384 13.32 12.63 -15.78
C ASN A 384 12.53 11.84 -16.87
N PRO A 385 12.33 12.41 -18.08
CA PRO A 385 11.55 11.76 -19.14
C PRO A 385 12.15 10.44 -19.63
N SER A 386 13.46 10.26 -19.46
CA SER A 386 14.22 9.08 -19.89
C SER A 386 14.34 8.01 -18.81
N VAL A 387 13.69 8.16 -17.65
CA VAL A 387 13.78 7.20 -16.56
C VAL A 387 12.47 6.44 -16.36
N ILE A 388 12.62 5.16 -16.05
CA ILE A 388 11.54 4.28 -15.58
C ILE A 388 12.04 3.57 -14.32
N LEU A 389 11.27 3.70 -13.24
CA LEU A 389 11.56 3.02 -11.97
C LEU A 389 10.96 1.62 -12.01
N ILE A 390 11.71 0.64 -11.53
CA ILE A 390 11.27 -0.75 -11.42
C ILE A 390 11.41 -1.15 -9.96
N SER A 391 10.31 -1.62 -9.40
CA SER A 391 10.20 -2.11 -8.03
C SER A 391 9.97 -3.62 -8.04
N LYS A 392 10.41 -4.29 -6.98
CA LYS A 392 10.16 -5.71 -6.73
C LYS A 392 8.68 -5.90 -6.40
N GLY A 393 8.10 -7.01 -6.81
CA GLY A 393 6.75 -7.39 -6.41
C GLY A 393 6.28 -8.63 -7.14
N ALA A 394 5.00 -8.96 -6.97
CA ALA A 394 4.36 -10.13 -7.58
C ALA A 394 3.20 -9.71 -8.49
N PRO A 395 2.95 -10.45 -9.60
CA PRO A 395 1.87 -10.12 -10.53
C PRO A 395 0.48 -10.03 -9.88
N SER A 396 0.24 -10.82 -8.82
CA SER A 396 -1.02 -10.85 -8.08
C SER A 396 -1.09 -9.83 -6.94
N SER A 397 0.04 -9.23 -6.56
CA SER A 397 0.13 -8.33 -5.42
C SER A 397 1.43 -7.50 -5.52
N PRO A 398 1.41 -6.41 -6.32
CA PRO A 398 2.52 -5.47 -6.38
C PRO A 398 2.67 -4.77 -5.03
N THR A 399 3.90 -4.61 -4.54
CA THR A 399 4.14 -3.80 -3.35
C THR A 399 4.16 -2.33 -3.75
N LEU A 400 3.50 -1.49 -2.94
CA LEU A 400 3.46 -0.04 -3.10
C LEU A 400 4.45 0.66 -2.17
N MET A 401 5.26 -0.10 -1.44
CA MET A 401 6.16 0.42 -0.41
C MET A 401 7.11 1.46 -0.99
N ASP A 402 7.82 1.15 -2.09
CA ASP A 402 8.78 2.07 -2.69
C ASP A 402 8.12 3.35 -3.23
N MET A 403 6.93 3.22 -3.85
CA MET A 403 6.16 4.38 -4.30
C MET A 403 5.69 5.25 -3.13
N GLN A 404 5.25 4.64 -2.03
CA GLN A 404 4.81 5.38 -0.84
C GLN A 404 5.98 5.99 -0.10
N ALA A 405 7.13 5.31 -0.02
CA ALA A 405 8.36 5.86 0.54
C ALA A 405 8.86 7.05 -0.28
N LEU A 406 8.76 6.99 -1.62
CA LEU A 406 9.01 8.15 -2.48
C LEU A 406 8.08 9.32 -2.13
N ARG A 407 6.77 9.08 -2.03
CA ARG A 407 5.81 10.15 -1.65
C ARG A 407 6.08 10.70 -0.25
N TRP A 408 6.47 9.84 0.69
CA TRP A 408 6.86 10.22 2.04
C TRP A 408 8.03 11.22 2.01
N LEU A 409 9.06 10.95 1.20
CA LEU A 409 10.21 11.86 1.06
C LEU A 409 9.79 13.27 0.60
N TYR A 410 8.86 13.37 -0.35
CA TYR A 410 8.35 14.65 -0.83
C TYR A 410 7.45 15.34 0.21
N ALA A 411 6.65 14.59 0.94
CA ALA A 411 5.85 15.14 2.03
C ALA A 411 6.74 15.69 3.17
N ALA A 412 7.79 14.97 3.54
CA ALA A 412 8.79 15.41 4.49
C ALA A 412 9.54 16.67 3.98
N ALA A 413 9.94 16.69 2.71
CA ALA A 413 10.54 17.87 2.09
C ALA A 413 9.63 19.09 2.11
N ALA A 414 8.32 18.92 1.85
CA ALA A 414 7.34 19.99 1.91
C ALA A 414 7.16 20.54 3.33
N LEU A 415 7.07 19.67 4.35
CA LEU A 415 7.02 20.09 5.75
C LEU A 415 8.28 20.87 6.15
N GLN A 416 9.45 20.39 5.74
CA GLN A 416 10.72 21.06 6.02
C GLN A 416 10.79 22.44 5.34
N TRP A 417 10.40 22.54 4.06
CA TRP A 417 10.38 23.78 3.29
C TRP A 417 9.43 24.84 3.88
N HIS A 418 8.26 24.40 4.36
CA HIS A 418 7.26 25.29 4.95
C HIS A 418 7.41 25.47 6.47
N ASN A 419 8.52 25.04 7.08
CA ASN A 419 8.75 25.10 8.53
C ASN A 419 7.60 24.49 9.36
N GLY A 420 7.05 23.36 8.92
CA GLY A 420 5.96 22.66 9.59
C GLY A 420 4.59 23.36 9.53
N HIS A 421 4.44 24.42 8.72
CA HIS A 421 3.15 25.04 8.47
C HIS A 421 2.32 24.22 7.47
N THR A 422 0.99 24.23 7.67
CA THR A 422 0.04 23.56 6.77
C THR A 422 0.13 24.15 5.37
N PHE A 423 0.78 23.42 4.48
CA PHE A 423 0.72 23.65 3.05
C PHE A 423 -0.42 22.82 2.48
N THR A 424 -1.38 23.46 1.82
CA THR A 424 -2.31 22.73 0.98
C THR A 424 -1.53 22.24 -0.23
N ALA A 425 -1.34 20.93 -0.36
CA ALA A 425 -0.74 20.25 -1.52
C ALA A 425 -1.51 20.45 -2.85
N LEU A 426 -2.31 21.51 -2.95
CA LEU A 426 -3.18 21.93 -4.04
C LEU A 426 -2.51 22.91 -5.01
N GLU A 427 -1.27 23.36 -4.78
CA GLU A 427 -0.58 24.13 -5.81
C GLU A 427 -0.22 23.23 -7.01
N GLU A 428 -0.44 23.80 -8.20
CA GLU A 428 -0.70 23.12 -9.47
C GLU A 428 0.31 22.02 -9.85
N LYS A 429 -0.20 21.00 -10.57
CA LYS A 429 0.60 20.06 -11.35
C LYS A 429 1.55 20.85 -12.27
N GLY A 430 2.83 20.95 -11.90
CA GLY A 430 3.81 21.79 -12.59
C GLY A 430 4.64 22.71 -11.69
N ALA A 431 4.45 22.70 -10.36
CA ALA A 431 5.36 23.40 -9.45
C ALA A 431 6.81 22.98 -9.72
N LEU A 432 7.66 23.92 -10.15
CA LEU A 432 9.08 23.64 -10.39
C LEU A 432 9.79 23.21 -9.10
N GLU A 433 9.29 23.71 -7.97
CA GLU A 433 9.86 23.53 -6.64
C GLU A 433 9.34 22.27 -5.95
N VAL A 434 10.26 21.41 -5.48
CA VAL A 434 9.92 20.14 -4.80
C VAL A 434 9.19 20.37 -3.48
N GLY A 435 9.50 21.44 -2.74
CA GLY A 435 8.84 21.77 -1.48
C GLY A 435 7.34 22.11 -1.60
N ASN A 436 6.86 22.39 -2.80
CA ASN A 436 5.47 22.80 -3.05
C ASN A 436 4.63 21.69 -3.72
N TRP A 437 5.15 20.47 -3.83
CA TRP A 437 4.46 19.39 -4.57
C TRP A 437 4.77 18.00 -4.02
N ILE A 438 3.72 17.17 -3.93
CA ILE A 438 3.84 15.74 -3.63
C ILE A 438 3.35 14.97 -4.86
N PRO A 439 4.17 14.09 -5.45
CA PRO A 439 3.78 13.35 -6.64
C PRO A 439 2.59 12.44 -6.37
N SER A 440 1.63 12.44 -7.30
CA SER A 440 0.55 11.46 -7.33
C SER A 440 1.07 10.11 -7.87
N ALA A 441 0.24 9.06 -7.81
CA ALA A 441 0.61 7.79 -8.41
C ALA A 441 0.82 7.88 -9.94
N GLU A 442 0.12 8.82 -10.61
CA GLU A 442 0.25 9.05 -12.05
C GLU A 442 1.58 9.70 -12.43
N ASP A 443 2.14 10.52 -11.54
CA ASP A 443 3.39 11.25 -11.77
C ASP A 443 4.62 10.35 -11.59
N ILE A 444 4.48 9.24 -10.85
CA ILE A 444 5.55 8.28 -10.61
C ILE A 444 5.47 7.14 -11.64
N TYR A 445 6.41 7.12 -12.58
CA TYR A 445 6.58 6.03 -13.55
C TYR A 445 7.33 4.84 -12.93
N CYS A 446 6.75 4.26 -11.89
CA CYS A 446 7.22 3.05 -11.23
C CYS A 446 6.37 1.85 -11.65
N PHE A 447 7.02 0.74 -12.00
CA PHE A 447 6.37 -0.48 -12.44
C PHE A 447 6.87 -1.68 -11.66
N ASP A 448 6.00 -2.68 -11.53
CA ASP A 448 6.40 -3.98 -11.03
C ASP A 448 7.30 -4.68 -12.07
N ILE A 449 8.35 -5.35 -11.61
CA ILE A 449 9.27 -6.12 -12.45
C ILE A 449 8.55 -7.11 -13.39
N SER A 450 7.44 -7.70 -12.95
CA SER A 450 6.66 -8.65 -13.76
C SER A 450 6.08 -8.03 -15.03
N VAL A 451 5.77 -6.72 -15.01
CA VAL A 451 5.29 -6.01 -16.21
C VAL A 451 6.42 -5.85 -17.21
N LEU A 452 7.61 -5.48 -16.73
CA LEU A 452 8.79 -5.35 -17.59
C LEU A 452 9.15 -6.71 -18.22
N GLU A 453 9.16 -7.77 -17.42
CA GLU A 453 9.36 -9.16 -17.87
C GLU A 453 8.35 -9.53 -18.97
N ALA A 454 7.06 -9.22 -18.78
CA ALA A 454 6.02 -9.49 -19.77
C ALA A 454 6.21 -8.71 -21.08
N VAL A 455 6.57 -7.42 -21.00
CA VAL A 455 6.82 -6.63 -22.22
C VAL A 455 8.07 -7.09 -22.95
N ALA A 456 9.14 -7.41 -22.22
CA ALA A 456 10.38 -7.91 -22.79
C ALA A 456 10.12 -9.21 -23.57
N LEU A 457 9.36 -10.14 -23.00
CA LEU A 457 9.00 -11.41 -23.64
C LEU A 457 8.30 -11.20 -24.99
N GLU A 458 7.34 -10.27 -25.06
CA GLU A 458 6.60 -9.99 -26.29
C GLU A 458 7.42 -9.30 -27.38
N ARG A 459 8.45 -8.55 -27.00
CA ARG A 459 9.34 -7.85 -27.94
C ARG A 459 10.52 -8.70 -28.40
N GLY A 460 10.52 -10.00 -28.10
CA GLY A 460 11.60 -10.91 -28.47
C GLY A 460 12.85 -10.79 -27.58
N GLY A 461 12.69 -10.28 -26.35
CA GLY A 461 13.69 -10.42 -25.30
C GLY A 461 14.03 -11.90 -25.09
N ILE A 462 15.27 -12.17 -24.72
CA ILE A 462 15.81 -13.52 -24.57
C ILE A 462 15.17 -14.15 -23.32
N ALA A 463 13.95 -14.64 -23.45
CA ALA A 463 13.54 -15.76 -22.64
C ALA A 463 14.38 -16.94 -23.15
N ASP A 464 15.33 -17.39 -22.34
CA ASP A 464 15.99 -18.67 -22.56
C ASP A 464 14.91 -19.70 -22.94
N SER A 465 15.20 -20.50 -23.96
CA SER A 465 14.26 -21.34 -24.71
C SER A 465 13.73 -22.55 -23.93
N GLN A 466 13.62 -22.41 -22.61
CA GLN A 466 12.85 -23.27 -21.73
C GLN A 466 11.93 -22.36 -20.93
N GLY A 467 10.62 -22.42 -21.22
CA GLY A 467 9.55 -21.67 -20.55
C GLY A 467 9.35 -22.06 -19.08
N THR A 468 10.43 -22.02 -18.31
CA THR A 468 10.49 -22.19 -16.87
C THR A 468 11.39 -21.06 -16.38
N PRO A 469 10.91 -20.12 -15.55
CA PRO A 469 11.81 -19.23 -14.86
C PRO A 469 12.71 -20.12 -14.02
N SER A 470 13.98 -20.25 -14.39
CA SER A 470 14.94 -21.01 -13.57
C SER A 470 15.24 -20.18 -12.32
N LEU A 471 14.34 -20.24 -11.35
CA LEU A 471 14.51 -19.80 -9.97
C LEU A 471 15.54 -20.67 -9.22
N THR A 472 16.41 -21.41 -9.91
CA THR A 472 17.36 -22.35 -9.30
C THR A 472 18.82 -21.89 -9.33
N HIS A 473 19.11 -20.70 -9.85
CA HIS A 473 20.37 -20.05 -9.51
C HIS A 473 20.28 -19.49 -8.09
N ARG A 474 20.49 -20.37 -7.10
CA ARG A 474 21.05 -19.93 -5.82
C ARG A 474 22.29 -19.10 -6.16
N PRO A 475 22.44 -17.87 -5.64
CA PRO A 475 23.67 -17.12 -5.82
C PRO A 475 24.81 -18.01 -5.34
N ASN A 476 25.81 -18.17 -6.19
CA ASN A 476 27.01 -18.93 -5.85
C ASN A 476 27.54 -18.34 -4.54
N ARG A 477 27.80 -19.16 -3.51
CA ARG A 477 28.37 -18.67 -2.23
C ARG A 477 29.68 -17.88 -2.41
N GLY A 478 30.33 -17.99 -3.56
CA GLY A 478 31.49 -17.18 -3.95
C GLY A 478 31.19 -15.79 -4.54
N ALA A 479 29.97 -15.52 -5.04
CA ALA A 479 29.54 -14.21 -5.54
C ALA A 479 29.19 -13.23 -4.40
N ARG A 480 28.81 -13.75 -3.22
CA ARG A 480 28.58 -12.97 -1.99
C ARG A 480 29.75 -12.04 -1.60
N ARG A 481 31.00 -12.37 -2.00
CA ARG A 481 32.17 -11.53 -1.69
C ARG A 481 32.37 -10.33 -2.62
N GLU A 482 31.85 -10.34 -3.84
CA GLU A 482 31.79 -9.14 -4.69
C GLU A 482 30.49 -8.34 -4.45
N GLU A 483 29.47 -8.96 -3.84
CA GLU A 483 28.18 -8.36 -3.48
C GLU A 483 28.23 -7.46 -2.23
N ASN A 484 29.18 -7.66 -1.32
CA ASN A 484 29.38 -6.84 -0.12
C ASN A 484 30.06 -5.48 -0.41
N GLY A 485 30.09 -5.01 -1.65
CA GLY A 485 30.68 -3.70 -2.01
C GLY A 485 29.67 -2.56 -2.22
N TYR A 486 28.37 -2.82 -2.15
CA TYR A 486 27.35 -1.87 -2.61
C TYR A 486 26.83 -0.90 -1.54
N CYS A 487 26.77 -1.34 -0.27
CA CYS A 487 26.39 -0.49 0.86
C CYS A 487 27.51 -0.51 1.92
N TRP A 488 28.24 0.60 2.07
CA TRP A 488 29.38 0.69 3.00
C TRP A 488 29.04 0.30 4.44
N TYR A 489 27.79 0.55 4.87
CA TYR A 489 27.30 0.24 6.21
C TYR A 489 27.05 -1.26 6.37
N HIS A 490 26.16 -1.82 5.54
CA HIS A 490 25.79 -3.25 5.63
C HIS A 490 26.94 -4.20 5.26
N SER A 491 27.94 -3.75 4.50
CA SER A 491 29.19 -4.49 4.31
C SER A 491 29.85 -4.84 5.65
N VAL A 492 29.94 -3.88 6.57
CA VAL A 492 30.56 -4.07 7.89
C VAL A 492 29.63 -4.82 8.84
N VAL A 493 28.31 -4.55 8.77
CA VAL A 493 27.30 -5.30 9.54
C VAL A 493 27.36 -6.79 9.25
N ASN A 494 27.40 -7.18 7.97
CA ASN A 494 27.42 -8.59 7.56
C ASN A 494 28.75 -9.29 7.83
N GLU A 495 29.82 -8.56 8.12
CA GLU A 495 31.11 -9.11 8.54
C GLU A 495 31.22 -9.29 10.06
N CYS A 496 30.21 -8.86 10.82
CA CYS A 496 30.23 -8.94 12.27
C CYS A 496 29.68 -10.27 12.79
N ASP A 497 30.53 -11.04 13.47
CA ASP A 497 30.16 -12.33 14.07
C ASP A 497 29.09 -12.24 15.18
N LEU A 498 28.78 -11.04 15.68
CA LEU A 498 27.76 -10.81 16.71
C LEU A 498 26.35 -10.73 16.15
N ILE A 499 26.20 -10.66 14.83
CA ILE A 499 24.93 -10.50 14.14
C ILE A 499 24.57 -11.84 13.48
N GLU A 500 23.51 -12.48 13.97
CA GLU A 500 22.97 -13.71 13.40
C GLU A 500 21.83 -13.39 12.43
N GLY A 501 21.96 -13.77 11.15
CA GLY A 501 20.89 -13.64 10.15
C GLY A 501 21.33 -12.93 8.86
N ASP A 502 20.51 -13.02 7.82
CA ASP A 502 20.66 -12.19 6.61
C ASP A 502 19.97 -10.84 6.91
N VAL A 503 20.72 -9.74 6.81
CA VAL A 503 20.24 -8.37 7.10
C VAL A 503 19.67 -7.75 5.82
N HIS A 504 18.50 -7.14 5.93
CA HIS A 504 17.87 -6.40 4.84
C HIS A 504 18.64 -5.12 4.52
N CYS A 505 18.90 -4.87 3.23
CA CYS A 505 19.59 -3.70 2.72
C CYS A 505 19.00 -3.30 1.38
N ALA A 506 18.46 -2.08 1.31
CA ALA A 506 17.81 -1.57 0.09
C ALA A 506 18.76 -1.61 -1.11
N MET A 507 20.04 -1.27 -0.90
CA MET A 507 21.02 -1.28 -1.99
C MET A 507 21.32 -2.69 -2.50
N HIS A 508 21.36 -3.67 -1.60
CA HIS A 508 21.56 -5.07 -1.99
C HIS A 508 20.34 -5.62 -2.74
N ASP A 509 19.14 -5.31 -2.28
CA ASP A 509 17.89 -5.71 -2.93
C ASP A 509 17.72 -5.03 -4.30
N ALA A 510 18.06 -3.75 -4.41
CA ALA A 510 18.13 -3.02 -5.69
C ALA A 510 19.16 -3.63 -6.64
N TYR A 511 20.31 -4.09 -6.15
CA TYR A 511 21.31 -4.78 -6.98
C TYR A 511 20.79 -6.12 -7.50
N THR A 512 20.15 -6.91 -6.63
CA THR A 512 19.49 -8.17 -7.01
C THR A 512 18.41 -7.94 -8.06
N LEU A 513 17.59 -6.90 -7.88
CA LEU A 513 16.57 -6.50 -8.85
C LEU A 513 17.17 -6.01 -10.17
N ALA A 514 18.27 -5.26 -10.12
CA ALA A 514 18.99 -4.83 -11.33
C ALA A 514 19.53 -6.00 -12.14
N GLY A 515 19.98 -7.08 -11.48
CA GLY A 515 20.34 -8.33 -12.14
C GLY A 515 19.17 -8.94 -12.90
N ARG A 516 17.98 -8.98 -12.30
CA ARG A 516 16.75 -9.47 -12.96
C ARG A 516 16.35 -8.59 -14.15
N ILE A 517 16.43 -7.27 -14.01
CA ILE A 517 16.12 -6.34 -15.09
C ILE A 517 17.09 -6.55 -16.26
N LYS A 518 18.41 -6.58 -16.01
CA LYS A 518 19.43 -6.80 -17.05
C LYS A 518 19.20 -8.10 -17.83
N ALA A 519 18.73 -9.16 -17.16
CA ALA A 519 18.46 -10.44 -17.81
C ALA A 519 17.32 -10.39 -18.83
N VAL A 520 16.40 -9.42 -18.74
CA VAL A 520 15.25 -9.30 -19.65
C VAL A 520 15.39 -8.18 -20.65
N LEU A 521 16.31 -7.24 -20.45
CA LEU A 521 16.56 -6.19 -21.44
C LEU A 521 17.25 -6.78 -22.68
N PRO A 522 16.89 -6.34 -23.90
CA PRO A 522 17.61 -6.71 -25.11
C PRO A 522 19.07 -6.21 -25.04
N ALA A 523 19.99 -7.05 -25.52
CA ALA A 523 21.45 -6.82 -25.48
C ALA A 523 21.92 -5.63 -26.31
#